data_AF-A0A2D4JUU5-F1
#
_entry.id   AF-A0A2D4JUU5-F1
#
_cell.length_a   1.000
_cell.length_b   1.000
_cell.length_c   1.000
_cell.angle_alpha   90.00
_cell.angle_beta   90.00
_cell.angle_gamma   90.00
#
_symmetry.space_group_name_H-M   'P 1'
#
loop_
_entity.id
_entity.type
_entity.pdbx_description
1 polymer ?
#
loop_
_entity_poly.entity_id
_entity_poly.type
_entity_poly.pdbx_seq_one_letter_code
_entity_poly.pdbx_strand_id
1 'polypeptide(L)'
;SKFVSSSQMLTSCSECPTLFVDAETLLSCGLLEKLKFSVLELQEYLDTYNNRKEATLSWLANCKATFSGGSRDGVITCQPGDSEEKQLELCQRLYKLHFQLLLLFQSYCKLIGQVHEVSTMPELLNMSRELSELKKNLKEASAAIALDPSVIESGTSEPMFTSTEIAIQFMLECLKNNELGKALHQIRECRNFWPNDIFGSSSDDEVQTLLNIYFRHQTLGQSGTYALVGSNQSLTEICTKLMELNIEIRDMIRRAQSYRVITSFLPDSSVSGTSL
;
A
#
# COMPACT_ATOMS: atom_id res chain seq x y z
N SER A 1 -11.24 18.57 3.86
CA SER A 1 -10.25 18.68 4.96
C SER A 1 -8.87 18.31 4.42
N LYS A 2 -7.79 18.95 4.88
CA LYS A 2 -6.40 18.64 4.46
C LYS A 2 -6.02 17.17 4.72
N PHE A 3 -6.55 16.56 5.77
CA PHE A 3 -6.43 15.12 6.04
C PHE A 3 -7.06 14.24 4.95
N VAL A 4 -8.20 14.65 4.38
CA VAL A 4 -8.87 13.91 3.28
C VAL A 4 -8.06 14.02 2.00
N SER A 5 -7.52 15.20 1.69
CA SER A 5 -6.63 15.39 0.54
C SER A 5 -5.39 14.51 0.63
N SER A 6 -4.76 14.42 1.81
CA SER A 6 -3.64 13.50 2.03
C SER A 6 -4.05 12.03 1.82
N SER A 7 -5.22 11.62 2.32
CA SER A 7 -5.71 10.25 2.16
C SER A 7 -5.91 9.91 0.68
N GLN A 8 -6.59 10.77 -0.07
CA GLN A 8 -6.83 10.60 -1.50
C GLN A 8 -5.53 10.46 -2.31
N MET A 9 -4.51 11.25 -1.96
CA MET A 9 -3.19 11.17 -2.59
C MET A 9 -2.47 9.85 -2.34
N LEU A 10 -2.65 9.25 -1.16
CA LEU A 10 -2.06 7.95 -0.87
C LEU A 10 -2.81 6.82 -1.57
N THR A 11 -4.13 6.95 -1.74
CA THR A 11 -4.92 5.97 -2.51
C THR A 11 -4.51 5.91 -3.98
N SER A 12 -4.01 7.02 -4.55
CA SER A 12 -3.47 7.02 -5.92
C SER A 12 -2.14 6.28 -6.09
N CYS A 13 -1.48 5.88 -4.99
CA CYS A 13 -0.19 5.16 -4.98
C CYS A 13 -0.28 3.76 -4.39
N SER A 14 -1.47 3.17 -4.38
CA SER A 14 -1.73 1.89 -3.71
C SER A 14 -1.06 0.68 -4.36
N GLU A 15 -0.66 0.79 -5.63
CA GLU A 15 0.04 -0.29 -6.33
C GLU A 15 1.54 -0.29 -6.02
N CYS A 16 1.96 -1.23 -5.18
CA CYS A 16 3.37 -1.53 -4.95
C CYS A 16 3.99 -2.24 -6.17
N PRO A 17 5.21 -1.89 -6.57
CA PRO A 17 5.92 -2.64 -7.59
C PRO A 17 6.39 -3.99 -7.05
N THR A 18 6.39 -4.99 -7.91
CA THR A 18 6.93 -6.32 -7.64
C THR A 18 8.33 -6.43 -8.24
N LEU A 19 9.32 -6.74 -7.41
CA LEU A 19 10.68 -7.04 -7.86
C LEU A 19 10.83 -8.55 -8.09
N PHE A 20 11.22 -8.92 -9.30
CA PHE A 20 11.61 -10.26 -9.69
C PHE A 20 13.13 -10.28 -9.85
N VAL A 21 13.80 -11.16 -9.13
CA VAL A 21 15.25 -11.32 -9.14
C VAL A 21 15.58 -12.69 -8.56
N ASP A 22 16.59 -13.38 -9.09
CA ASP A 22 17.08 -14.61 -8.50
C ASP A 22 17.96 -14.33 -7.27
N ALA A 23 18.13 -15.35 -6.42
CA ALA A 23 18.85 -15.19 -5.15
C ALA A 23 20.33 -14.84 -5.35
N GLU A 24 20.98 -15.36 -6.40
CA GLU A 24 22.40 -15.11 -6.66
C GLU A 24 22.61 -13.67 -7.10
N THR A 25 21.78 -13.17 -8.02
CA THR A 25 21.77 -11.77 -8.45
C THR A 25 21.49 -10.82 -7.28
N LEU A 26 20.48 -11.14 -6.46
CA LEU A 26 20.12 -10.31 -5.29
C LEU A 26 21.28 -10.16 -4.30
N LEU A 27 22.09 -11.21 -4.14
CA LEU A 27 23.29 -11.21 -3.29
C LEU A 27 24.47 -10.49 -3.96
N SER A 28 24.73 -10.75 -5.25
CA SER A 28 25.90 -10.22 -5.96
C SER A 28 25.86 -8.70 -6.11
N CYS A 29 24.67 -8.12 -6.32
CA CYS A 29 24.50 -6.67 -6.36
C CYS A 29 24.45 -6.00 -4.96
N GLY A 30 24.54 -6.78 -3.88
CA GLY A 30 24.44 -6.28 -2.51
C GLY A 30 23.07 -5.69 -2.14
N LEU A 31 22.04 -5.92 -2.96
CA LEU A 31 20.70 -5.36 -2.77
C LEU A 31 20.03 -5.94 -1.51
N LEU A 32 20.25 -7.23 -1.20
CA LEU A 32 19.65 -7.86 -0.03
C LEU A 32 19.93 -7.08 1.26
N GLU A 33 21.18 -6.69 1.49
CA GLU A 33 21.58 -5.97 2.71
C GLU A 33 20.96 -4.57 2.77
N LYS A 34 20.86 -3.87 1.63
CA LYS A 34 20.18 -2.58 1.55
C LYS A 34 18.68 -2.70 1.87
N LEU A 35 18.02 -3.72 1.33
CA LEU A 35 16.59 -3.95 1.53
C LEU A 35 16.27 -4.39 2.97
N LYS A 36 17.09 -5.23 3.59
CA LYS A 36 16.87 -5.73 4.97
C LYS A 36 16.60 -4.59 5.95
N PHE A 37 17.48 -3.59 6.00
CA PHE A 37 17.32 -2.46 6.91
C PHE A 37 16.12 -1.59 6.55
N SER A 38 15.89 -1.33 5.26
CA SER A 38 14.74 -0.54 4.80
C SER A 38 13.39 -1.21 5.12
N VAL A 39 13.32 -2.55 5.05
CA VAL A 39 12.11 -3.31 5.44
C VAL A 39 11.87 -3.23 6.95
N LEU A 40 12.92 -3.33 7.78
CA LEU A 40 12.79 -3.16 9.23
C LEU A 40 12.34 -1.74 9.61
N GLU A 41 12.89 -0.72 8.95
CA GLU A 41 12.49 0.69 9.14
C GLU A 41 11.01 0.89 8.78
N LEU A 42 10.56 0.34 7.64
CA LEU A 42 9.15 0.35 7.24
C LEU A 42 8.24 -0.34 8.24
N GLN A 43 8.66 -1.50 8.74
CA GLN A 43 7.90 -2.27 9.73
C GLN A 43 7.71 -1.45 11.02
N GLU A 44 8.77 -0.84 11.55
CA GLU A 44 8.69 0.00 12.75
C GLU A 44 7.75 1.21 12.54
N TYR A 45 7.82 1.84 11.36
CA TYR A 45 6.92 2.94 11.04
C TYR A 45 5.45 2.51 10.92
N LEU A 46 5.20 1.32 10.38
CA LEU A 46 3.86 0.74 10.26
C LEU A 46 3.30 0.36 11.64
N ASP A 47 4.11 -0.24 12.50
CA ASP A 47 3.72 -0.62 13.85
C ASP A 47 3.38 0.62 14.70
N THR A 48 4.21 1.66 14.62
CA THR A 48 3.91 2.95 15.26
C THR A 48 2.63 3.58 14.70
N TYR A 49 2.40 3.51 13.39
CA TYR A 49 1.17 4.02 12.77
C TYR A 49 -0.08 3.28 13.31
N ASN A 50 -0.04 1.95 13.34
CA ASN A 50 -1.13 1.12 13.83
C ASN A 50 -1.45 1.41 15.31
N ASN A 51 -0.42 1.49 16.17
CA ASN A 51 -0.59 1.83 17.58
C ASN A 51 -1.25 3.22 17.76
N ARG A 52 -0.81 4.23 17.01
CA ARG A 52 -1.42 5.57 17.05
C ARG A 52 -2.84 5.57 16.48
N LYS A 53 -3.12 4.73 15.48
CA LYS A 53 -4.44 4.63 14.85
C LYS A 53 -5.46 4.11 15.84
N GLU A 54 -5.14 3.02 16.54
CA GLU A 54 -6.02 2.48 17.58
C GLU A 54 -6.26 3.49 18.71
N ALA A 55 -5.20 4.18 19.17
CA ALA A 55 -5.34 5.23 20.18
C ALA A 55 -6.18 6.44 19.71
N THR A 56 -6.15 6.76 18.41
CA THR A 56 -6.95 7.83 17.82
C THR A 56 -8.40 7.42 17.64
N LEU A 57 -8.66 6.17 17.22
CA LEU A 57 -10.00 5.59 17.12
C LEU A 57 -10.69 5.52 18.49
N SER A 58 -9.96 5.09 19.52
CA SER A 58 -10.45 5.10 20.91
C SER A 58 -10.82 6.52 21.38
N TRP A 59 -9.96 7.51 21.10
CA TRP A 59 -10.26 8.91 21.43
C TRP A 59 -11.50 9.44 20.68
N LEU A 60 -11.62 9.12 19.38
CA LEU A 60 -12.77 9.50 18.58
C LEU A 60 -14.07 8.87 19.11
N ALA A 61 -14.04 7.61 19.54
CA ALA A 61 -15.19 6.95 20.15
C ALA A 61 -15.60 7.65 21.46
N ASN A 62 -14.64 8.00 22.31
CA ASN A 62 -14.87 8.78 23.53
C ASN A 62 -15.47 10.17 23.24
N CYS A 63 -14.94 10.88 22.24
CA CYS A 63 -15.48 12.16 21.78
C CYS A 63 -16.94 12.01 21.34
N LYS A 64 -17.25 11.01 20.50
CA LYS A 64 -18.63 10.74 20.06
C LYS A 64 -19.55 10.51 21.24
N ALA A 65 -19.18 9.61 22.16
CA ALA A 65 -19.98 9.31 23.36
C ALA A 65 -20.25 10.55 24.22
N THR A 66 -19.25 11.43 24.37
CA THR A 66 -19.39 12.70 25.11
C THR A 66 -20.32 13.68 24.37
N PHE A 67 -20.18 13.83 23.05
CA PHE A 67 -20.95 14.80 22.26
C PHE A 67 -22.41 14.38 22.04
N SER A 68 -22.67 13.08 21.91
CA SER A 68 -24.04 12.54 21.75
C SER A 68 -24.81 12.38 23.07
N GLY A 69 -24.17 12.59 24.23
CA GLY A 69 -24.80 12.54 25.56
C GLY A 69 -25.56 13.81 25.96
N GLY A 70 -25.66 14.80 25.08
CA GLY A 70 -26.46 15.99 25.30
C GLY A 70 -27.95 15.72 25.11
N SER A 71 -28.70 15.71 26.23
CA SER A 71 -30.17 15.71 26.34
C SER A 71 -30.86 14.34 26.50
N ARG A 72 -31.10 13.99 27.77
CA ARG A 72 -32.46 13.61 28.22
C ARG A 72 -32.74 13.81 29.72
N ASP A 73 -31.77 14.25 30.52
CA ASP A 73 -32.04 14.71 31.88
C ASP A 73 -31.16 15.93 32.20
N GLY A 74 -31.77 16.98 32.71
CA GLY A 74 -31.31 18.36 32.60
C GLY A 74 -30.15 18.77 33.52
N VAL A 75 -28.96 18.18 33.35
CA VAL A 75 -27.70 18.72 33.89
C VAL A 75 -26.64 18.71 32.80
N ILE A 76 -26.38 19.88 32.20
CA ILE A 76 -25.28 20.08 31.25
C ILE A 76 -23.97 20.07 32.05
N THR A 77 -23.27 18.93 32.09
CA THR A 77 -21.96 18.81 32.75
C THR A 77 -20.79 19.21 31.84
N CYS A 78 -21.01 19.40 30.54
CA CYS A 78 -19.95 19.78 29.61
C CYS A 78 -19.83 21.31 29.55
N GLN A 79 -18.72 21.85 30.06
CA GLN A 79 -18.37 23.26 29.86
C GLN A 79 -18.08 23.47 28.35
N PRO A 80 -18.42 24.64 27.77
CA PRO A 80 -18.09 24.94 26.37
C PRO A 80 -16.60 24.73 26.04
N GLY A 81 -15.71 24.94 27.02
CA GLY A 81 -14.27 24.74 26.90
C GLY A 81 -13.81 23.28 26.75
N ASP A 82 -14.55 22.31 27.29
CA ASP A 82 -14.20 20.88 27.29
C ASP A 82 -14.37 20.24 25.90
N SER A 83 -15.37 20.71 25.15
CA SER A 83 -15.67 20.22 23.80
C SER A 83 -14.59 20.65 22.81
N GLU A 84 -14.19 21.91 22.87
CA GLU A 84 -13.10 22.46 22.06
C GLU A 84 -11.75 21.80 22.36
N GLU A 85 -11.46 21.51 23.63
CA GLU A 85 -10.24 20.82 24.04
C GLU A 85 -10.19 19.40 23.47
N LYS A 86 -11.28 18.64 23.56
CA LYS A 86 -11.39 17.30 22.97
C LYS A 86 -11.24 17.32 21.45
N GLN A 87 -11.79 18.33 20.78
CA GLN A 87 -11.65 18.52 19.33
C GLN A 87 -10.20 18.85 18.94
N LEU A 88 -9.54 19.73 19.70
CA LEU A 88 -8.14 20.10 19.46
C LEU A 88 -7.20 18.92 19.69
N GLU A 89 -7.41 18.13 20.74
CA GLU A 89 -6.66 16.90 21.01
C GLU A 89 -6.88 15.86 19.88
N LEU A 90 -8.11 15.73 19.38
CA LEU A 90 -8.38 14.87 18.22
C LEU A 90 -7.61 15.35 16.98
N CYS A 91 -7.58 16.65 16.71
CA CYS A 91 -6.77 17.24 15.62
C CYS A 91 -5.27 16.94 15.79
N GLN A 92 -4.73 17.05 17.01
CA GLN A 92 -3.34 16.72 17.31
C GLN A 92 -3.03 15.23 17.08
N ARG A 93 -3.94 14.33 17.49
CA ARG A 93 -3.80 12.89 17.26
C ARG A 93 -3.84 12.54 15.78
N LEU A 94 -4.78 13.13 15.03
CA LEU A 94 -4.85 12.98 13.57
C LEU A 94 -3.59 13.51 12.88
N TYR A 95 -3.04 14.64 13.34
CA TYR A 95 -1.76 15.16 12.84
C TYR A 95 -0.61 14.19 13.08
N LYS A 96 -0.48 13.66 14.30
CA LYS A 96 0.55 12.64 14.62
C LYS A 96 0.39 11.39 13.76
N LEU A 97 -0.85 10.98 13.46
CA LEU A 97 -1.14 9.88 12.54
C LEU A 97 -0.63 10.18 11.13
N HIS A 98 -0.99 11.35 10.61
CA HIS A 98 -0.60 11.81 9.28
C HIS A 98 0.91 12.00 9.15
N PHE A 99 1.58 12.51 10.18
CA PHE A 99 3.03 12.59 10.24
C PHE A 99 3.68 11.20 10.20
N GLN A 100 3.16 10.24 10.97
CA GLN A 100 3.66 8.87 10.94
C GLN A 100 3.50 8.23 9.55
N LEU A 101 2.38 8.50 8.88
CA LEU A 101 2.11 8.04 7.53
C LEU A 101 3.07 8.65 6.49
N LEU A 102 3.45 9.93 6.67
CA LEU A 102 4.50 10.57 5.87
C LEU A 102 5.85 9.85 6.05
N LEU A 103 6.25 9.53 7.28
CA LEU A 103 7.50 8.81 7.55
C LEU A 103 7.50 7.42 6.90
N LEU A 104 6.39 6.69 7.03
CA LEU A 104 6.20 5.39 6.38
C LEU A 104 6.34 5.52 4.85
N PHE A 105 5.67 6.51 4.25
CA PHE A 105 5.73 6.73 2.82
C PHE A 105 7.11 7.18 2.34
N GLN A 106 7.85 7.97 3.12
CA GLN A 106 9.22 8.36 2.81
C GLN A 106 10.19 7.17 2.87
N SER A 107 10.05 6.30 3.87
CA SER A 107 10.84 5.07 3.95
C SER A 107 10.50 4.12 2.78
N TYR A 108 9.25 4.10 2.35
CA TYR A 108 8.84 3.38 1.14
C TYR A 108 9.46 4.00 -0.13
N CYS A 109 9.38 5.33 -0.31
CA CYS A 109 10.05 6.09 -1.37
C CYS A 109 11.56 5.70 -1.42
N LYS A 110 12.22 5.60 -0.26
CA LYS A 110 13.64 5.20 -0.11
C LYS A 110 13.90 3.74 -0.50
N LEU A 111 13.07 2.80 -0.05
CA LEU A 111 13.17 1.38 -0.44
C LEU A 111 13.08 1.22 -1.96
N ILE A 112 12.09 1.86 -2.59
CA ILE A 112 11.92 1.83 -4.03
C ILE A 112 13.12 2.47 -4.74
N GLY A 113 13.67 3.56 -4.22
CA GLY A 113 14.90 4.16 -4.73
C GLY A 113 16.09 3.19 -4.75
N GLN A 114 16.27 2.40 -3.69
CA GLN A 114 17.35 1.40 -3.62
C GLN A 114 17.21 0.31 -4.69
N VAL A 115 15.98 -0.13 -4.99
CA VAL A 115 15.71 -1.09 -6.06
C VAL A 115 16.04 -0.48 -7.43
N HIS A 116 15.68 0.79 -7.65
CA HIS A 116 15.99 1.50 -8.89
C HIS A 116 17.49 1.74 -9.08
N GLU A 117 18.25 2.03 -8.03
CA GLU A 117 19.72 2.16 -8.15
C GLU A 117 20.34 0.89 -8.74
N VAL A 118 19.92 -0.28 -8.26
CA VAL A 118 20.43 -1.58 -8.76
C VAL A 118 19.99 -1.83 -10.21
N SER A 119 18.81 -1.35 -10.59
CA SER A 119 18.32 -1.42 -11.97
C SER A 119 19.18 -0.64 -12.99
N THR A 120 20.09 0.23 -12.52
CA THR A 120 21.03 0.96 -13.38
C THR A 120 22.36 0.25 -13.59
N MET A 121 22.56 -0.92 -12.96
CA MET A 121 23.79 -1.70 -13.13
C MET A 121 23.85 -2.30 -14.55
N PRO A 122 24.91 -2.04 -15.33
CA PRO A 122 25.00 -2.47 -16.73
C PRO A 122 25.17 -3.98 -16.91
N GLU A 123 25.56 -4.68 -15.85
CA GLU A 123 25.75 -6.14 -15.82
C GLU A 123 24.41 -6.89 -15.70
N LEU A 124 23.31 -6.18 -15.42
CA LEU A 124 22.00 -6.78 -15.22
C LEU A 124 21.12 -6.69 -16.47
N LEU A 125 20.55 -7.81 -16.87
CA LEU A 125 19.52 -7.92 -17.88
C LEU A 125 18.17 -7.49 -17.30
N ASN A 126 17.57 -6.46 -17.91
CA ASN A 126 16.30 -5.90 -17.49
C ASN A 126 15.12 -6.49 -18.30
N MET A 127 14.28 -7.30 -17.65
CA MET A 127 13.05 -7.86 -18.23
C MET A 127 11.77 -7.12 -17.81
N SER A 128 11.89 -5.95 -17.17
CA SER A 128 10.75 -5.20 -16.60
C SER A 128 9.67 -4.90 -17.63
N ARG A 129 10.05 -4.52 -18.86
CA ARG A 129 9.10 -4.20 -19.93
C ARG A 129 8.29 -5.44 -20.34
N GLU A 130 8.98 -6.54 -20.60
CA GLU A 130 8.38 -7.79 -21.04
C GLU A 130 7.40 -8.34 -20.00
N LEU A 131 7.80 -8.42 -18.74
CA LEU A 131 6.92 -8.87 -17.67
C LEU A 131 5.76 -7.89 -17.41
N SER A 132 5.98 -6.59 -17.56
CA SER A 132 4.89 -5.61 -17.40
C SER A 132 3.83 -5.75 -18.48
N GLU A 133 4.24 -5.99 -19.72
CA GLU A 133 3.35 -6.27 -20.84
C GLU A 133 2.60 -7.59 -20.64
N LEU A 134 3.31 -8.66 -20.23
CA LEU A 134 2.70 -9.94 -19.91
C LEU A 134 1.69 -9.82 -18.76
N LYS A 135 2.02 -9.09 -17.68
CA LYS A 135 1.11 -8.84 -16.56
C LYS A 135 -0.16 -8.12 -17.01
N LYS A 136 -0.02 -7.10 -17.87
CA LYS A 136 -1.15 -6.35 -18.42
C LYS A 136 -2.06 -7.27 -19.23
N ASN A 137 -1.50 -8.03 -20.18
CA ASN A 137 -2.28 -8.90 -21.05
C ASN A 137 -2.96 -10.02 -20.25
N LEU A 138 -2.29 -10.59 -19.24
CA LEU A 138 -2.89 -11.58 -18.33
C LEU A 138 -4.04 -11.00 -17.51
N LYS A 139 -3.90 -9.77 -16.99
CA LYS A 139 -5.00 -9.08 -16.28
C LYS A 139 -6.20 -8.84 -17.19
N GLU A 140 -5.97 -8.41 -18.43
CA GLU A 140 -7.03 -8.21 -19.43
C GLU A 140 -7.74 -9.53 -19.77
N ALA A 141 -6.98 -10.60 -20.01
CA ALA A 141 -7.54 -11.93 -20.24
C ALA A 141 -8.33 -12.46 -19.04
N SER A 142 -7.80 -12.29 -17.81
CA SER A 142 -8.49 -12.69 -16.59
C SER A 142 -9.80 -11.92 -16.39
N ALA A 143 -9.83 -10.63 -16.71
CA ALA A 143 -11.05 -9.83 -16.65
C ALA A 143 -12.07 -10.27 -17.71
N ALA A 144 -11.63 -10.59 -18.92
CA ALA A 144 -12.50 -11.09 -19.99
C ALA A 144 -13.14 -12.44 -19.60
N ILE A 145 -12.37 -13.36 -19.02
CA ILE A 145 -12.87 -14.65 -18.51
C ILE A 145 -13.88 -14.46 -17.37
N ALA A 146 -13.66 -13.48 -16.49
CA ALA A 146 -14.59 -13.18 -15.41
C ALA A 146 -15.94 -12.63 -15.90
N LEU A 147 -15.95 -11.95 -17.06
CA LEU A 147 -17.15 -11.44 -17.71
C LEU A 147 -17.88 -12.53 -18.52
N ASP A 148 -17.12 -13.40 -19.19
CA ASP A 148 -17.64 -14.49 -20.02
C ASP A 148 -16.81 -15.77 -19.84
N PRO A 149 -17.26 -16.72 -19.01
CA PRO A 149 -16.58 -18.00 -18.78
C PRO A 149 -16.47 -18.89 -20.02
N SER A 150 -17.30 -18.68 -21.05
CA SER A 150 -17.30 -19.50 -22.28
C SER A 150 -16.07 -19.25 -23.16
N VAL A 151 -15.30 -18.18 -22.89
CA VAL A 151 -14.03 -17.87 -23.54
C VAL A 151 -12.98 -18.98 -23.35
N ILE A 152 -13.13 -19.83 -22.33
CA ILE A 152 -12.26 -20.99 -22.07
C ILE A 152 -12.69 -22.24 -22.87
N GLU A 153 -13.98 -22.34 -23.23
CA GLU A 153 -14.58 -23.58 -23.75
C GLU A 153 -14.32 -23.82 -25.25
N SER A 154 -13.82 -22.83 -25.99
CA SER A 154 -13.51 -22.96 -27.41
C SER A 154 -12.13 -23.61 -27.64
N GLY A 155 -12.00 -24.90 -27.29
CA GLY A 155 -10.95 -25.78 -27.83
C GLY A 155 -9.99 -26.45 -26.85
N THR A 156 -10.34 -26.60 -25.57
CA THR A 156 -9.42 -27.16 -24.56
C THR A 156 -9.74 -28.64 -24.30
N SER A 157 -8.96 -29.54 -24.88
CA SER A 157 -8.84 -30.91 -24.34
C SER A 157 -8.07 -30.84 -23.02
N GLU A 158 -8.64 -31.31 -21.92
CA GLU A 158 -7.97 -31.36 -20.61
C GLU A 158 -6.61 -32.09 -20.75
N PRO A 159 -5.48 -31.41 -20.50
CA PRO A 159 -4.21 -32.10 -20.50
C PRO A 159 -4.12 -32.90 -19.19
N MET A 160 -4.05 -34.23 -19.32
CA MET A 160 -3.80 -35.11 -18.18
C MET A 160 -2.30 -35.04 -17.87
N PHE A 161 -1.89 -34.07 -17.05
CA PHE A 161 -0.48 -33.90 -16.70
C PHE A 161 0.01 -35.05 -15.82
N THR A 162 1.12 -35.66 -16.23
CA THR A 162 1.76 -36.74 -15.48
C THR A 162 2.81 -36.24 -14.49
N SER A 163 3.22 -34.95 -14.58
CA SER A 163 4.14 -34.29 -13.65
C SER A 163 3.95 -32.77 -13.63
N THR A 164 4.47 -32.12 -12.58
CA THR A 164 4.49 -30.66 -12.43
C THR A 164 5.34 -29.99 -13.52
N GLU A 165 6.44 -30.62 -13.94
CA GLU A 165 7.32 -30.11 -14.99
C GLU A 165 6.61 -29.99 -16.35
N ILE A 166 5.82 -30.99 -16.73
CA ILE A 166 5.05 -30.96 -17.99
C ILE A 166 3.97 -29.88 -17.94
N ALA A 167 3.33 -29.71 -16.78
CA ALA A 167 2.36 -28.63 -16.57
C ALA A 167 2.99 -27.24 -16.69
N ILE A 168 4.19 -27.05 -16.13
CA ILE A 168 4.94 -25.80 -16.27
C ILE A 168 5.28 -25.54 -17.75
N GLN A 169 5.81 -26.53 -18.46
CA GLN A 169 6.18 -26.38 -19.88
C GLN A 169 4.99 -26.02 -20.76
N PHE A 170 3.84 -26.70 -20.56
CA PHE A 170 2.62 -26.38 -21.28
C PHE A 170 2.16 -24.94 -21.02
N MET A 171 2.16 -24.49 -19.76
CA MET A 171 1.78 -23.11 -19.46
C MET A 171 2.74 -22.10 -20.07
N LEU A 172 4.05 -22.35 -20.03
CA LEU A 172 5.05 -21.49 -20.67
C LEU A 172 4.84 -21.40 -22.18
N GLU A 173 4.49 -22.52 -22.83
CA GLU A 173 4.14 -22.55 -24.25
C GLU A 173 2.88 -21.71 -24.54
N CYS A 174 1.82 -21.85 -23.72
CA CYS A 174 0.63 -21.00 -23.83
C CYS A 174 0.97 -19.51 -23.68
N LEU A 175 1.79 -19.13 -22.69
CA LEU A 175 2.22 -17.75 -22.49
C LEU A 175 2.99 -17.23 -23.70
N LYS A 176 3.89 -18.04 -24.27
CA LYS A 176 4.67 -17.69 -25.46
C LYS A 176 3.81 -17.54 -26.72
N ASN A 177 2.78 -18.36 -26.87
CA ASN A 177 1.84 -18.33 -27.99
C ASN A 177 0.70 -17.32 -27.79
N ASN A 178 0.73 -16.53 -26.71
CA ASN A 178 -0.31 -15.57 -26.34
C ASN A 178 -1.69 -16.23 -26.09
N GLU A 179 -1.72 -17.50 -25.73
CA GLU A 179 -2.91 -18.27 -25.36
C GLU A 179 -3.22 -18.09 -23.86
N LEU A 180 -3.37 -16.83 -23.43
CA LEU A 180 -3.41 -16.43 -22.03
C LEU A 180 -4.59 -17.04 -21.26
N GLY A 181 -5.74 -17.20 -21.92
CA GLY A 181 -6.91 -17.85 -21.32
C GLY A 181 -6.66 -19.32 -20.97
N LYS A 182 -5.91 -20.04 -21.81
CA LYS A 182 -5.52 -21.43 -21.54
C LYS A 182 -4.54 -21.50 -20.37
N ALA A 183 -3.55 -20.60 -20.31
CA ALA A 183 -2.62 -20.54 -19.18
C ALA A 183 -3.34 -20.25 -17.85
N LEU A 184 -4.31 -19.33 -17.85
CA LEU A 184 -5.13 -18.98 -16.67
C LEU A 184 -6.06 -20.12 -16.25
N HIS A 185 -6.68 -20.82 -17.19
CA HIS A 185 -7.46 -22.00 -16.87
C HIS A 185 -6.56 -23.10 -16.30
N GLN A 186 -5.40 -23.31 -16.93
CA GLN A 186 -4.49 -24.37 -16.55
C GLN A 186 -3.94 -24.19 -15.13
N ILE A 187 -3.60 -22.97 -14.73
CA ILE A 187 -3.09 -22.75 -13.37
C ILE A 187 -4.16 -23.06 -12.31
N ARG A 188 -5.45 -22.81 -12.60
CA ARG A 188 -6.57 -23.18 -11.71
C ARG A 188 -6.67 -24.68 -11.55
N GLU A 189 -6.56 -25.43 -12.63
CA GLU A 189 -6.57 -26.89 -12.60
C GLU A 189 -5.35 -27.45 -11.86
N CYS A 190 -4.15 -26.92 -12.14
CA CYS A 190 -2.92 -27.35 -11.47
C CYS A 190 -2.99 -27.17 -9.95
N ARG A 191 -3.69 -26.15 -9.43
CA ARG A 191 -3.90 -25.95 -7.99
C ARG A 191 -4.75 -27.07 -7.35
N ASN A 192 -5.62 -27.72 -8.11
CA ASN A 192 -6.42 -28.86 -7.64
C ASN A 192 -5.56 -30.13 -7.54
N PHE A 193 -4.67 -30.36 -8.50
CA PHE A 193 -3.78 -31.53 -8.52
C PHE A 193 -2.60 -31.40 -7.55
N TRP A 194 -2.03 -30.20 -7.41
CA TRP A 194 -0.86 -29.92 -6.57
C TRP A 194 -1.07 -28.67 -5.70
N PRO A 195 -1.90 -28.77 -4.65
CA PRO A 195 -2.22 -27.64 -3.80
C PRO A 195 -0.99 -27.15 -3.03
N ASN A 196 -0.76 -25.82 -3.04
CA ASN A 196 0.36 -25.15 -2.38
C ASN A 196 1.76 -25.51 -2.91
N ASP A 197 1.85 -26.14 -4.09
CA ASP A 197 3.12 -26.27 -4.82
C ASP A 197 3.44 -24.96 -5.56
N ILE A 198 4.29 -24.98 -6.59
CA ILE A 198 4.68 -23.84 -7.42
C ILE A 198 3.51 -23.06 -8.04
N PHE A 199 2.33 -23.67 -8.14
CA PHE A 199 1.10 -23.06 -8.65
C PHE A 199 0.31 -22.25 -7.60
N GLY A 200 0.74 -22.29 -6.34
CA GLY A 200 0.12 -21.59 -5.22
C GLY A 200 -1.17 -22.25 -4.71
N SER A 201 -1.91 -21.47 -3.93
CA SER A 201 -3.20 -21.79 -3.32
C SER A 201 -4.35 -21.10 -4.06
N SER A 202 -5.60 -21.42 -3.71
CA SER A 202 -6.77 -20.75 -4.27
C SER A 202 -6.89 -19.27 -3.88
N SER A 203 -6.22 -18.83 -2.82
CA SER A 203 -6.18 -17.42 -2.41
C SER A 203 -5.12 -16.60 -3.13
N ASP A 204 -4.17 -17.24 -3.83
CA ASP A 204 -3.08 -16.55 -4.50
C ASP A 204 -3.52 -15.99 -5.86
N ASP A 205 -2.99 -14.81 -6.21
CA ASP A 205 -3.22 -14.19 -7.51
C ASP A 205 -2.63 -15.05 -8.64
N GLU A 206 -3.50 -15.49 -9.54
CA GLU A 206 -3.15 -16.37 -10.67
C GLU A 206 -2.16 -15.68 -11.62
N VAL A 207 -2.38 -14.39 -11.88
CA VAL A 207 -1.52 -13.59 -12.76
C VAL A 207 -0.11 -13.51 -12.18
N GLN A 208 0.02 -13.15 -10.90
CA GLN A 208 1.32 -13.09 -10.22
C GLN A 208 2.02 -14.45 -10.21
N THR A 209 1.27 -15.54 -10.03
CA THR A 209 1.85 -16.88 -10.02
C THR A 209 2.39 -17.27 -11.41
N LEU A 210 1.64 -16.99 -12.49
CA LEU A 210 2.11 -17.21 -13.86
C LEU A 210 3.36 -16.37 -14.18
N LEU A 211 3.41 -15.11 -13.72
CA LEU A 211 4.61 -14.27 -13.87
C LEU A 211 5.81 -14.86 -13.12
N ASN A 212 5.61 -15.39 -11.91
CA ASN A 212 6.67 -16.03 -11.13
C ASN A 212 7.21 -17.27 -11.86
N ILE A 213 6.33 -18.11 -12.42
CA ILE A 213 6.71 -19.30 -13.19
C ILE A 213 7.49 -18.88 -14.45
N TYR A 214 6.98 -17.89 -15.18
CA TYR A 214 7.61 -17.36 -16.38
C TYR A 214 9.03 -16.83 -16.09
N PHE A 215 9.15 -15.92 -15.12
CA PHE A 215 10.43 -15.31 -14.76
C PHE A 215 11.43 -16.36 -14.27
N ARG A 216 10.98 -17.28 -13.40
CA ARG A 216 11.85 -18.35 -12.88
C ARG A 216 12.37 -19.22 -13.99
N HIS A 217 11.54 -19.57 -14.98
CA HIS A 217 11.98 -20.37 -16.13
C HIS A 217 13.00 -19.61 -17.00
N GLN A 218 12.76 -18.32 -17.26
CA GLN A 218 13.67 -17.50 -18.08
C GLN A 218 15.05 -17.29 -17.44
N THR A 219 15.14 -17.40 -16.12
CA THR A 219 16.38 -17.22 -15.34
C THR A 219 17.03 -18.56 -14.95
N LEU A 220 16.53 -19.70 -15.45
CA LEU A 220 17.14 -21.00 -15.17
C LEU A 220 18.57 -21.07 -15.68
N GLY A 221 19.52 -21.25 -14.77
CA GLY A 221 20.94 -21.43 -15.08
C GLY A 221 21.66 -20.16 -15.51
N GLN A 222 21.03 -18.98 -15.37
CA GLN A 222 21.65 -17.69 -15.67
C GLN A 222 21.36 -16.70 -14.53
N SER A 223 22.41 -16.21 -13.86
CA SER A 223 22.32 -15.05 -12.96
C SER A 223 22.50 -13.75 -13.74
N GLY A 224 22.14 -12.63 -13.12
CA GLY A 224 22.20 -11.29 -13.68
C GLY A 224 20.89 -10.81 -14.31
N THR A 225 19.73 -11.39 -14.01
CA THR A 225 18.45 -10.94 -14.57
C THR A 225 17.50 -10.42 -13.50
N TYR A 226 16.81 -9.31 -13.80
CA TYR A 226 15.79 -8.75 -12.91
C TYR A 226 14.62 -8.15 -13.69
N ALA A 227 13.50 -7.98 -13.02
CA ALA A 227 12.37 -7.20 -13.52
C ALA A 227 11.66 -6.47 -12.38
N LEU A 228 11.33 -5.20 -12.60
CA LEU A 228 10.50 -4.40 -11.72
C LEU A 228 9.16 -4.14 -12.40
N VAL A 229 8.08 -4.70 -11.86
CA VAL A 229 6.76 -4.67 -12.48
C VAL A 229 5.76 -3.98 -11.57
N GLY A 230 5.27 -2.82 -11.98
CA GLY A 230 4.29 -2.04 -11.20
C GLY A 230 4.53 -0.54 -11.35
N SER A 231 4.04 0.23 -10.38
CA SER A 231 3.85 1.69 -10.52
C SER A 231 5.11 2.42 -11.01
N ASN A 232 4.94 3.10 -12.16
CA ASN A 232 5.93 3.97 -12.81
C ASN A 232 5.73 5.44 -12.40
N GLN A 233 4.96 5.69 -11.32
CA GLN A 233 4.67 7.04 -10.83
C GLN A 233 5.86 7.56 -10.03
N SER A 234 6.18 8.84 -10.24
CA SER A 234 7.16 9.56 -9.42
C SER A 234 6.63 9.71 -7.99
N LEU A 235 7.01 8.77 -7.12
CA LEU A 235 6.69 8.81 -5.69
C LEU A 235 7.23 10.09 -5.02
N THR A 236 8.28 10.70 -5.59
CA THR A 236 8.90 11.94 -5.13
C THR A 236 7.92 13.11 -5.08
N GLU A 237 7.10 13.32 -6.13
CA GLU A 237 6.14 14.43 -6.15
C GLU A 237 5.08 14.30 -5.06
N ILE A 238 4.72 13.06 -4.75
CA ILE A 238 3.68 12.71 -3.79
C ILE A 238 4.27 12.85 -2.38
N CYS A 239 5.50 12.38 -2.18
CA CYS A 239 6.32 12.58 -0.98
C CYS A 239 6.41 14.10 -0.66
N THR A 240 6.66 14.97 -1.65
CA THR A 240 6.72 16.45 -1.48
C THR A 240 5.36 17.04 -1.09
N LYS A 241 4.29 16.74 -1.82
CA LYS A 241 2.94 17.27 -1.52
C LYS A 241 2.43 16.82 -0.15
N LEU A 242 2.72 15.59 0.27
CA LEU A 242 2.39 15.11 1.62
C LEU A 242 3.15 15.89 2.70
N MET A 243 4.41 16.25 2.45
CA MET A 243 5.21 17.08 3.35
C MET A 243 4.64 18.50 3.48
N GLU A 244 4.21 19.12 2.37
CA GLU A 244 3.53 20.42 2.36
C GLU A 244 2.24 20.40 3.19
N LEU A 245 1.37 19.41 2.94
CA LEU A 245 0.14 19.21 3.72
C LEU A 245 0.43 19.02 5.21
N ASN A 246 1.50 18.29 5.56
CA ASN A 246 1.92 18.10 6.95
C ASN A 246 2.28 19.43 7.63
N ILE A 247 3.04 20.29 6.94
CA ILE A 247 3.43 21.61 7.44
C ILE A 247 2.19 22.49 7.66
N GLU A 248 1.27 22.52 6.69
CA GLU A 248 0.04 23.31 6.78
C GLU A 248 -0.85 22.86 7.96
N ILE A 249 -1.05 21.54 8.13
CA ILE A 249 -1.84 20.99 9.23
C ILE A 249 -1.20 21.36 10.58
N ARG A 250 0.13 21.25 10.69
CA ARG A 250 0.86 21.65 11.90
C ARG A 250 0.65 23.13 12.22
N ASP A 251 0.74 23.99 11.22
CA ASP A 251 0.52 25.43 11.39
C ASP A 251 -0.92 25.75 11.83
N MET A 252 -1.91 25.10 11.24
CA MET A 252 -3.32 25.25 11.64
C MET A 252 -3.54 24.87 13.10
N ILE A 253 -2.97 23.75 13.56
CA ILE A 253 -3.07 23.30 14.95
C ILE A 253 -2.38 24.28 15.90
N ARG A 254 -1.18 24.75 15.55
CA ARG A 254 -0.44 25.74 16.33
C ARG A 254 -1.24 27.03 16.49
N ARG A 255 -1.82 27.55 15.40
CA ARG A 255 -2.67 28.75 15.46
C ARG A 255 -3.89 28.54 16.35
N ALA A 256 -4.57 27.40 16.23
CA ALA A 256 -5.71 27.07 17.09
C ALA A 256 -5.31 27.04 18.59
N GLN A 257 -4.14 26.48 18.91
CA GLN A 257 -3.60 26.52 20.28
C GLN A 257 -3.30 27.96 20.73
N SER A 258 -2.63 28.77 19.91
CA SER A 258 -2.32 30.17 20.24
C SER A 258 -3.55 31.03 20.47
N TYR A 259 -4.61 30.88 19.67
CA TYR A 259 -5.87 31.59 19.90
C TYR A 259 -6.47 31.28 21.27
N ARG A 260 -6.42 30.00 21.71
CA ARG A 260 -6.92 29.63 23.05
C ARG A 260 -6.11 30.24 24.18
N VAL A 261 -4.79 30.28 24.03
CA VAL A 261 -3.91 30.91 25.01
C VAL A 261 -4.28 32.40 25.17
N ILE A 262 -4.49 33.11 24.06
CA ILE A 262 -4.88 34.54 24.08
C ILE A 262 -6.26 34.74 24.71
N THR A 263 -7.25 33.90 24.39
CA THR A 263 -8.60 34.01 24.99
C THR A 263 -8.61 33.64 26.47
N SER A 264 -7.70 32.78 26.94
CA SER A 264 -7.55 32.48 28.37
C SER A 264 -6.90 33.61 29.20
N PHE A 265 -6.21 34.54 28.53
CA PHE A 265 -5.54 35.70 29.16
C PHE A 265 -6.33 37.01 29.05
N LEU A 266 -7.43 37.04 28.29
CA LEU A 266 -8.36 38.17 28.32
C LEU A 266 -9.26 38.02 29.56
N PRO A 267 -9.16 38.89 30.58
CA PRO A 267 -10.11 38.88 31.67
C PRO A 267 -11.47 39.28 31.11
N ASP A 268 -12.54 38.61 31.54
CA ASP A 268 -13.93 39.03 31.28
C ASP A 268 -14.07 40.51 31.63
N SER A 269 -14.19 41.37 30.61
CA SER A 269 -14.39 42.80 30.78
C SER A 269 -15.83 43.15 31.20
N SER A 270 -16.56 42.24 31.83
CA SER A 270 -17.94 42.41 32.27
C SER A 270 -18.11 42.59 33.78
N VAL A 271 -17.07 43.06 34.49
CA VAL A 271 -17.21 43.56 35.85
C VAL A 271 -16.89 45.06 35.90
N SER A 272 -17.78 45.84 35.30
CA SER A 272 -18.06 47.23 35.70
C SER A 272 -19.53 47.21 36.11
N GLY A 273 -19.92 47.25 37.38
CA GLY A 273 -19.52 48.23 38.37
C GLY A 273 -20.54 49.36 38.36
N THR A 274 -21.70 49.15 38.98
CA THR A 274 -22.54 50.22 39.56
C THR A 274 -23.51 49.63 40.58
N SER A 275 -23.06 49.55 41.82
CA SER A 275 -23.91 49.74 42.98
C SER A 275 -23.81 51.20 43.39
N LEU A 276 -24.91 51.94 43.24
CA LEU A 276 -25.40 53.01 44.11
C LEU A 276 -26.77 53.44 43.60
#